data_AF-A0A5N7D6U5-F1
#
_entry.id   AF-A0A5N7D6U5-F1
#
_cell.length_a   1.000
_cell.length_b   1.000
_cell.length_c   1.000
_cell.angle_alpha   90.00
_cell.angle_beta   90.00
_cell.angle_gamma   90.00
#
_symmetry.space_group_name_H-M   'P 1'
#
loop_
_entity.id
_entity.type
_entity.pdbx_description
1 polymer ?
#
loop_
_entity_poly.entity_id
_entity_poly.type
_entity_poly.pdbx_seq_one_letter_code
_entity_poly.pdbx_strand_id
1 'polypeptide(L)'
;MKIQLFWLLTTTSLAFAGSNRRVTLPGIERRGEAYVNCISSFMEDAVSNVKSILPSAEPCIAEFEIQIHSCLVEYADQPRDDRTKDMGKCFEERVPVLGKCMESIQIPLDGQESALKIFSEARAHMFSEDPEIGCDDKP
;
A
#
# COMPACT_ATOMS: atom_id res chain seq x y z
N MET A 1 -40.54 28.91 -46.69
CA MET A 1 -39.74 27.80 -46.11
C MET A 1 -38.98 28.40 -44.93
N LYS A 2 -39.31 28.23 -43.64
CA LYS A 2 -39.52 27.06 -42.75
C LYS A 2 -38.29 26.15 -42.58
N ILE A 3 -38.03 25.79 -41.30
CA ILE A 3 -36.97 24.97 -40.67
C ILE A 3 -35.80 25.85 -40.17
N GLN A 4 -35.71 26.32 -38.91
CA GLN A 4 -35.75 25.74 -37.55
C GLN A 4 -34.64 24.72 -37.19
N LEU A 5 -33.84 25.12 -36.18
CA LEU A 5 -33.14 24.34 -35.14
C LEU A 5 -32.05 23.34 -35.62
N PHE A 6 -31.01 22.94 -34.89
CA PHE A 6 -30.82 22.73 -33.45
C PHE A 6 -29.32 22.82 -33.10
N TRP A 7 -29.07 23.15 -31.84
CA TRP A 7 -27.82 22.97 -31.10
C TRP A 7 -27.31 21.52 -31.10
N LEU A 8 -25.99 21.33 -31.29
CA LEU A 8 -25.19 20.19 -30.81
C LEU A 8 -23.78 20.74 -30.48
N LEU A 9 -23.41 20.93 -29.21
CA LEU A 9 -22.73 19.94 -28.36
C LEU A 9 -21.48 19.36 -29.04
N THR A 10 -20.27 19.74 -28.58
CA THR A 10 -19.55 18.98 -27.54
C THR A 10 -18.18 19.62 -27.30
N THR A 11 -17.99 20.05 -26.06
CA THR A 11 -16.70 20.18 -25.39
C THR A 11 -15.91 18.88 -25.52
N THR A 12 -14.74 18.92 -26.12
CA THR A 12 -13.68 17.99 -25.76
C THR A 12 -12.55 18.82 -25.17
N SER A 13 -12.73 19.12 -23.88
CA SER A 13 -11.60 19.32 -23.00
C SER A 13 -10.63 18.18 -23.27
N LEU A 14 -9.43 18.48 -23.74
CA LEU A 14 -8.30 17.57 -23.62
C LEU A 14 -8.09 17.40 -22.11
N ALA A 15 -8.82 16.45 -21.53
CA ALA A 15 -8.36 15.79 -20.33
C ALA A 15 -6.99 15.23 -20.71
N PHE A 16 -5.95 15.90 -20.21
CA PHE A 16 -4.68 15.26 -19.95
C PHE A 16 -4.99 14.17 -18.92
N ALA A 17 -5.56 13.06 -19.38
CA ALA A 17 -5.36 11.78 -18.74
C ALA A 17 -3.85 11.59 -18.86
N GLY A 18 -3.15 11.90 -17.76
CA GLY A 18 -1.83 11.39 -17.49
C GLY A 18 -1.93 9.87 -17.49
N SER A 19 -2.04 9.28 -18.68
CA SER A 19 -1.67 7.92 -18.92
C SER A 19 -0.17 7.94 -18.74
N ASN A 20 0.26 7.72 -17.49
CA ASN A 20 1.54 7.13 -17.20
C ASN A 20 1.56 5.80 -17.95
N ARG A 21 1.87 5.86 -19.25
CA ARG A 21 2.47 4.75 -19.96
C ARG A 21 3.73 4.46 -19.17
N ARG A 22 3.63 3.51 -18.24
CA ARG A 22 4.78 2.84 -17.64
C ARG A 22 5.62 2.39 -18.83
N VAL A 23 6.66 3.14 -19.14
CA VAL A 23 7.73 2.68 -20.03
C VAL A 23 8.51 1.71 -19.15
N THR A 24 8.00 0.48 -19.05
CA THR A 24 8.65 -0.59 -18.32
C THR A 24 9.88 -0.99 -19.11
N LEU A 25 11.04 -0.52 -18.65
CA LEU A 25 12.32 -1.04 -19.13
C LEU A 25 12.42 -2.51 -18.71
N PRO A 26 12.82 -3.42 -19.61
CA PRO A 26 13.00 -4.83 -19.27
C PRO A 26 13.98 -4.95 -18.10
N GLY A 27 13.54 -5.58 -17.00
CA GLY A 27 14.29 -5.69 -15.74
C GLY A 27 13.67 -4.93 -14.56
N ILE A 28 12.82 -3.91 -14.79
CA ILE A 28 12.08 -3.24 -13.70
C ILE A 28 11.01 -4.19 -13.13
N GLU A 29 10.25 -4.84 -14.01
CA GLU A 29 9.12 -5.70 -13.64
C GLU A 29 9.53 -6.88 -12.73
N ARG A 30 10.71 -7.49 -12.98
CA ARG A 30 11.28 -8.55 -12.12
C ARG A 30 11.74 -8.05 -10.74
N ARG A 31 12.27 -6.82 -10.66
CA ARG A 31 12.67 -6.21 -9.39
C ARG A 31 11.46 -5.85 -8.54
N GLY A 32 10.43 -5.29 -9.18
CA GLY A 32 9.14 -5.03 -8.55
C GLY A 32 8.53 -6.30 -7.95
N GLU A 33 8.56 -7.43 -8.67
CA GLU A 33 8.02 -8.70 -8.19
C GLU A 33 8.76 -9.25 -6.95
N ALA A 34 10.10 -9.26 -6.96
CA ALA A 34 10.89 -9.71 -5.81
C ALA A 34 10.62 -8.86 -4.56
N TYR A 35 10.55 -7.54 -4.73
CA TYR A 35 10.21 -6.61 -3.66
C TYR A 35 8.79 -6.83 -3.12
N VAL A 36 7.80 -6.96 -4.02
CA VAL A 36 6.40 -7.21 -3.66
C VAL A 36 6.27 -8.50 -2.85
N ASN A 37 6.92 -9.58 -3.29
CA ASN A 37 6.89 -10.86 -2.58
C ASN A 37 7.50 -10.75 -1.18
N CYS A 38 8.62 -10.04 -1.03
CA CYS A 38 9.25 -9.82 0.27
C CYS A 38 8.34 -9.05 1.24
N ILE A 39 7.81 -7.90 0.81
CA ILE A 39 6.91 -7.09 1.64
C ILE A 39 5.64 -7.88 1.99
N SER A 40 5.07 -8.60 1.01
CA SER A 40 3.85 -9.39 1.24
C SER A 40 4.07 -10.47 2.28
N SER A 41 5.22 -11.16 2.27
CA SER A 41 5.56 -12.17 3.30
C SER A 41 5.61 -11.57 4.71
N PHE A 42 6.28 -10.43 4.90
CA PHE A 42 6.32 -9.77 6.21
C PHE A 42 4.94 -9.29 6.66
N MET A 43 4.12 -8.82 5.73
CA MET A 43 2.76 -8.39 6.00
C MET A 43 1.84 -9.56 6.36
N GLU A 44 1.91 -10.68 5.65
CA GLU A 44 1.17 -11.90 5.94
C GLU A 44 1.51 -12.44 7.34
N ASP A 45 2.80 -12.48 7.69
CA ASP A 45 3.28 -12.90 9.01
C ASP A 45 2.75 -11.96 10.11
N ALA A 46 2.84 -10.64 9.90
CA ALA A 46 2.32 -9.65 10.83
C ALA A 46 0.80 -9.77 11.01
N VAL A 47 0.05 -9.87 9.91
CA VAL A 47 -1.41 -10.02 9.89
C VAL A 47 -1.82 -11.30 10.63
N SER A 48 -1.15 -12.42 10.35
CA SER A 48 -1.38 -13.71 11.01
C SER A 48 -1.15 -13.60 12.52
N ASN A 49 -0.03 -13.00 12.92
CA ASN A 49 0.30 -12.79 14.34
C ASN A 49 -0.76 -11.94 15.03
N VAL A 50 -1.16 -10.80 14.46
CA VAL A 50 -2.19 -9.94 15.06
C VAL A 50 -3.54 -10.67 15.12
N LYS A 51 -3.97 -11.36 14.06
CA LYS A 51 -5.24 -12.12 14.04
C LYS A 51 -5.25 -13.23 15.11
N SER A 52 -4.09 -13.81 15.43
CA SER A 52 -3.99 -14.84 16.48
C SER A 52 -4.20 -14.29 17.89
N ILE A 53 -3.77 -13.05 18.15
CA ILE A 53 -3.90 -12.42 19.48
C ILE A 53 -5.17 -11.55 19.61
N LEU A 54 -5.66 -11.01 18.50
CA LEU A 54 -6.75 -10.04 18.43
C LEU A 54 -7.69 -10.35 17.25
N PRO A 55 -8.40 -11.49 17.29
CA PRO A 55 -9.28 -11.89 16.19
C PRO A 55 -10.43 -10.89 15.96
N SER A 56 -10.88 -10.19 17.00
CA SER A 56 -11.90 -9.14 16.86
C SER A 56 -11.46 -7.93 16.03
N ALA A 57 -10.15 -7.73 15.84
CA ALA A 57 -9.61 -6.66 15.01
C ALA A 57 -9.52 -7.02 13.52
N GLU A 58 -9.92 -8.23 13.12
CA GLU A 58 -9.90 -8.72 11.74
C GLU A 58 -10.41 -7.73 10.67
N PRO A 59 -11.59 -7.06 10.82
CA PRO A 59 -12.06 -6.13 9.79
C PRO A 59 -11.12 -4.93 9.60
N CYS A 60 -10.50 -4.44 10.68
CA CYS A 60 -9.55 -3.34 10.62
C CYS A 60 -8.21 -3.78 10.00
N ILE A 61 -7.76 -5.00 10.31
CA ILE A 61 -6.53 -5.57 9.77
C ILE A 61 -6.68 -5.83 8.27
N ALA A 62 -7.82 -6.39 7.84
CA ALA A 62 -8.08 -6.65 6.42
C ALA A 62 -8.11 -5.35 5.59
N GLU A 63 -8.73 -4.29 6.11
CA GLU A 63 -8.71 -2.98 5.45
C GLU A 63 -7.28 -2.40 5.39
N PHE A 64 -6.51 -2.53 6.47
CA PHE A 64 -5.11 -2.10 6.48
C PHE A 64 -4.26 -2.86 5.45
N GLU A 65 -4.41 -4.18 5.37
CA GLU A 65 -3.74 -5.04 4.40
C GLU A 65 -4.03 -4.60 2.95
N ILE A 66 -5.30 -4.33 2.62
CA ILE A 66 -5.70 -3.80 1.31
C ILE A 66 -5.02 -2.46 1.01
N GLN A 67 -4.97 -1.55 1.99
CA GLN A 67 -4.34 -0.24 1.82
C GLN A 67 -2.83 -0.34 1.59
N ILE A 68 -2.14 -1.22 2.30
CA ILE A 68 -0.71 -1.48 2.08
C ILE A 68 -0.46 -2.12 0.71
N HIS A 69 -1.30 -3.08 0.31
CA HIS A 69 -1.19 -3.70 -1.02
C HIS A 69 -1.40 -2.69 -2.14
N SER A 70 -2.33 -1.73 -1.98
CA SER A 70 -2.51 -0.64 -2.92
C SER A 70 -1.25 0.21 -3.09
N CYS A 71 -0.52 0.48 -2.01
CA CYS A 71 0.75 1.20 -2.06
C CYS A 71 1.85 0.38 -2.76
N LEU A 72 1.89 -0.93 -2.53
CA LEU A 72 2.81 -1.82 -3.26
C LEU A 72 2.60 -1.74 -4.77
N VAL A 73 1.35 -1.83 -5.23
CA VAL A 73 1.02 -1.74 -6.67
C VAL A 73 1.44 -0.40 -7.28
N GLU A 74 1.41 0.68 -6.48
CA GLU A 74 1.78 2.03 -6.91
C GLU A 74 3.30 2.23 -6.97
N TYR A 75 4.04 1.76 -5.96
CA TYR A 75 5.44 2.14 -5.72
C TYR A 75 6.46 1.03 -6.01
N ALA A 76 6.07 -0.24 -6.14
CA ALA A 76 7.01 -1.37 -6.28
C ALA A 76 8.03 -1.24 -7.43
N ASP A 77 7.61 -0.63 -8.54
CA ASP A 77 8.43 -0.46 -9.74
C ASP A 77 9.35 0.78 -9.71
N GLN A 78 9.27 1.61 -8.66
CA GLN A 78 10.12 2.78 -8.51
C GLN A 78 11.59 2.40 -8.24
N PRO A 79 12.55 3.30 -8.48
CA PRO A 79 13.91 3.13 -7.99
C PRO A 79 13.94 2.92 -6.47
N ARG A 80 14.89 2.11 -5.98
CA ARG A 80 15.01 1.71 -4.56
C ARG A 80 14.78 2.84 -3.56
N ASP A 81 15.50 3.96 -3.71
CA ASP A 81 15.45 5.06 -2.74
C ASP A 81 14.07 5.74 -2.72
N ASP A 82 13.47 5.96 -3.90
CA ASP A 82 12.13 6.52 -4.04
C ASP A 82 11.08 5.56 -3.49
N ARG A 83 11.19 4.26 -3.83
CA ARG A 83 10.29 3.22 -3.36
C ARG A 83 10.29 3.09 -1.85
N THR A 84 11.46 2.97 -1.23
CA THR A 84 11.59 2.86 0.22
C THR A 84 10.98 4.07 0.91
N LYS A 85 11.23 5.27 0.39
CA LYS A 85 10.66 6.52 0.90
C LYS A 85 9.13 6.55 0.77
N ASP A 86 8.58 6.27 -0.41
CA ASP A 86 7.15 6.38 -0.69
C ASP A 86 6.36 5.26 0.00
N MET A 87 6.89 4.03 0.02
CA MET A 87 6.30 2.92 0.79
C MET A 87 6.36 3.17 2.30
N GLY A 88 7.50 3.67 2.81
CA GLY A 88 7.64 4.04 4.21
C GLY A 88 6.63 5.12 4.62
N LYS A 89 6.46 6.14 3.77
CA LYS A 89 5.47 7.20 3.97
C LYS A 89 4.04 6.66 3.92
N CYS A 90 3.71 5.81 2.95
CA CYS A 90 2.38 5.18 2.92
C CYS A 90 2.10 4.43 4.22
N PHE A 91 3.05 3.64 4.72
CA PHE A 91 2.88 2.90 5.97
C PHE A 91 2.57 3.85 7.15
N GLU A 92 3.32 4.95 7.27
CA GLU A 92 3.10 5.97 8.30
C GLU A 92 1.73 6.64 8.20
N GLU A 93 1.20 6.81 7.00
CA GLU A 93 -0.14 7.37 6.79
C GLU A 93 -1.25 6.36 7.11
N ARG A 94 -1.02 5.06 6.90
CA ARG A 94 -2.03 4.00 7.14
C ARG A 94 -2.11 3.53 8.59
N VAL A 95 -1.00 3.53 9.32
CA VAL A 95 -0.95 3.09 10.73
C VAL A 95 -1.95 3.83 11.64
N PRO A 96 -2.06 5.18 11.60
CA PRO A 96 -3.07 5.90 12.37
C PRO A 96 -4.51 5.55 12.00
N VAL A 97 -4.76 5.17 10.74
CA VAL A 97 -6.10 4.75 10.27
C VAL A 97 -6.46 3.40 10.87
N LEU A 98 -5.52 2.46 10.93
CA LEU A 98 -5.68 1.19 11.63
C LEU A 98 -6.02 1.40 13.12
N GLY A 99 -5.26 2.27 13.81
CA GLY A 99 -5.53 2.62 15.21
C GLY A 99 -6.95 3.16 15.43
N LYS A 100 -7.37 4.12 14.61
CA LYS A 100 -8.75 4.67 14.66
C LYS A 100 -9.82 3.63 14.36
N CYS A 101 -9.56 2.71 13.43
CA CYS A 101 -10.50 1.62 13.15
C CYS A 101 -10.67 0.74 14.39
N MET A 102 -9.57 0.30 15.01
CA MET A 102 -9.61 -0.53 16.21
C MET A 102 -10.29 0.17 17.39
N GLU A 103 -10.07 1.49 17.55
CA GLU A 103 -10.79 2.31 18.53
C GLU A 103 -12.30 2.29 18.27
N SER A 104 -12.72 2.44 17.00
CA SER A 104 -14.15 2.51 16.63
C SER A 104 -14.92 1.21 16.91
N ILE A 105 -14.23 0.07 16.87
CA ILE A 105 -14.80 -1.25 17.20
C ILE A 105 -14.48 -1.68 18.64
N GLN A 106 -14.02 -0.75 19.48
CA GLN A 106 -13.81 -0.94 20.92
C GLN A 106 -12.75 -2.00 21.27
N ILE A 107 -11.69 -2.15 20.47
CA ILE A 107 -10.54 -2.95 20.87
C ILE A 107 -9.88 -2.29 22.09
N PRO A 108 -9.58 -3.03 23.17
CA PRO A 108 -8.84 -2.53 24.32
C PRO A 108 -7.49 -1.92 23.93
N LEU A 109 -7.05 -0.88 24.65
CA LEU A 109 -5.83 -0.12 24.31
C LEU A 109 -4.57 -0.99 24.26
N ASP A 110 -4.43 -1.93 25.20
CA ASP A 110 -3.34 -2.91 25.24
C ASP A 110 -3.33 -3.83 23.99
N GLY A 111 -4.51 -4.20 23.51
CA GLY A 111 -4.67 -4.87 22.23
C GLY A 111 -4.23 -4.00 21.05
N GLN A 112 -4.69 -2.75 21.01
CA GLN A 112 -4.28 -1.81 19.96
C GLN A 112 -2.76 -1.62 19.92
N GLU A 113 -2.13 -1.38 21.08
CA GLU A 113 -0.68 -1.23 21.20
C GLU A 113 0.07 -2.48 20.74
N SER A 114 -0.42 -3.67 21.09
CA SER A 114 0.17 -4.94 20.65
C SER A 114 0.12 -5.11 19.13
N ALA A 115 -1.02 -4.81 18.52
CA ALA A 115 -1.18 -4.86 17.06
C ALA A 115 -0.25 -3.85 16.35
N LEU A 116 -0.26 -2.59 16.81
CA LEU A 116 0.57 -1.53 16.23
C LEU A 116 2.06 -1.82 16.38
N LYS A 117 2.47 -2.42 17.49
CA LYS A 117 3.85 -2.85 17.71
C LYS A 117 4.28 -3.91 16.70
N ILE A 118 3.46 -4.94 16.48
CA ILE A 118 3.76 -6.00 15.49
C ILE A 118 3.94 -5.41 14.10
N PHE A 119 3.05 -4.51 13.67
CA PHE A 119 3.19 -3.83 12.38
C PHE A 119 4.40 -2.90 12.32
N SER A 120 4.77 -2.25 13.42
CA SER A 120 5.99 -1.44 13.50
C SER A 120 7.27 -2.29 13.40
N GLU A 121 7.28 -3.49 13.98
CA GLU A 121 8.40 -4.43 13.86
C GLU A 121 8.52 -4.97 12.43
N ALA A 122 7.40 -5.36 11.82
CA ALA A 122 7.36 -5.76 10.42
C ALA A 122 7.90 -4.63 9.51
N ARG A 123 7.48 -3.38 9.76
CA ARG A 123 7.99 -2.19 9.06
C ARG A 123 9.52 -2.08 9.16
N ALA A 124 10.06 -2.25 10.37
CA ALA A 124 11.49 -2.15 10.59
C ALA A 124 12.28 -3.23 9.83
N HIS A 125 11.74 -4.45 9.73
CA HIS A 125 12.34 -5.50 8.92
C HIS A 125 12.24 -5.18 7.42
N MET A 126 11.06 -4.84 6.93
CA MET A 126 10.80 -4.54 5.52
C MET A 126 11.72 -3.46 4.95
N PHE A 127 11.98 -2.40 5.73
CA PHE A 127 12.81 -1.26 5.32
C PHE A 127 14.21 -1.27 5.91
N SER A 128 14.68 -2.41 6.42
CA SER A 128 16.04 -2.55 6.91
C SER A 128 17.06 -2.33 5.78
N GLU A 129 18.17 -1.66 6.09
CA GLU A 129 19.32 -1.55 5.17
C GLU A 129 20.14 -2.84 5.09
N ASP A 130 19.96 -3.75 6.05
CA ASP A 130 20.59 -5.06 6.05
C ASP A 130 19.95 -5.94 4.95
N PRO A 131 20.69 -6.34 3.90
CA PRO A 131 20.13 -7.11 2.79
C PRO A 131 19.72 -8.54 3.18
N GLU A 132 20.09 -9.05 4.37
CA GLU A 132 19.60 -10.34 4.87
C GLU A 132 18.21 -10.23 5.52
N ILE A 133 17.80 -9.01 5.89
CA ILE A 133 16.55 -8.74 6.62
C ILE A 133 15.58 -7.92 5.77
N GLY A 134 16.09 -6.88 5.10
CA GLY A 134 15.34 -5.91 4.33
C GLY A 134 14.90 -6.40 2.96
N CYS A 135 13.81 -5.80 2.47
CA CYS A 135 13.34 -6.02 1.12
C CYS A 135 14.16 -5.18 0.14
N ASP A 136 15.24 -5.76 -0.36
CA ASP A 136 16.07 -5.17 -1.42
C ASP A 136 15.73 -5.74 -2.81
N ASP A 137 16.09 -4.99 -3.86
CA ASP A 137 16.01 -5.42 -5.26
C ASP A 137 17.10 -6.47 -5.57
N LYS A 138 17.16 -7.57 -4.82
CA LYS A 138 18.06 -8.65 -5.19
C LYS A 138 17.59 -9.22 -6.56
N PRO A 139 18.49 -9.31 -7.55
CA PRO A 139 18.17 -9.75 -8.90
C PRO A 139 17.72 -11.21 -8.99
#